data_AF-A0A5J4VR81-F1
#
_entry.id   AF-A0A5J4VR81-F1
#
_cell.length_a   1.000
_cell.length_b   1.000
_cell.length_c   1.000
_cell.angle_alpha   90.00
_cell.angle_beta   90.00
_cell.angle_gamma   90.00
#
_symmetry.space_group_name_H-M   'P 1'
#
loop_
_entity.id
_entity.type
_entity.pdbx_description
1 polymer ?
#
loop_
_entity_poly.entity_id
_entity_poly.type
_entity_poly.pdbx_seq_one_letter_code
_entity_poly.pdbx_strand_id
1 'polypeptide(L)'
;MKSEQQIQKAASAVVSFTDSYVQNKQGKQIEQTESESILSLAQITSSLEYLRDKIWNNNSCKLVIQIPKLLQSLFALSLYTIDTHISLELNQQRIELRSRSRKCLYWIQWNSDAQDQQDLVNNEYGRVMFISFCTAGGISDENNKEICNGLFYIYWFLKDLHEGRNYRQPSFRPLPLLVRITEEQIEEEGASEEFDAQIKNNEYDGYIRKWANEAKAAIMNRFIHRG
;
A
#
# COMPACT_ATOMS: atom_id res chain seq x y z
N MET A 1 28.16 1.89 2.31
CA MET A 1 28.61 2.32 0.96
C MET A 1 27.99 1.55 -0.20
N LYS A 2 28.41 0.32 -0.57
CA LYS A 2 27.90 -0.34 -1.80
C LYS A 2 26.39 -0.64 -1.77
N SER A 3 25.85 -1.02 -0.61
CA SER A 3 24.40 -1.29 -0.46
C SER A 3 23.54 -0.02 -0.45
N GLU A 4 24.03 1.09 0.12
CA GLU A 4 23.30 2.36 0.16
C GLU A 4 23.17 2.97 -1.24
N GLN A 5 24.24 2.93 -2.02
CA GLN A 5 24.23 3.39 -3.42
C GLN A 5 23.22 2.59 -4.27
N GLN A 6 23.11 1.28 -4.03
CA GLN A 6 22.13 0.45 -4.72
C GLN A 6 20.70 0.77 -4.30
N ILE A 7 20.45 1.02 -3.01
CA ILE A 7 19.14 1.48 -2.50
C ILE A 7 18.76 2.81 -3.16
N GLN A 8 19.67 3.79 -3.17
CA GLN A 8 19.43 5.08 -3.83
C GLN A 8 19.16 4.92 -5.33
N LYS A 9 19.89 4.04 -6.02
CA LYS A 9 19.67 3.78 -7.44
C LYS A 9 18.27 3.19 -7.70
N ALA A 10 17.88 2.18 -6.92
CA ALA A 10 16.56 1.55 -7.04
C ALA A 10 15.43 2.55 -6.72
N ALA A 11 15.57 3.31 -5.63
CA ALA A 11 14.60 4.34 -5.27
C ALA A 11 14.50 5.45 -6.32
N SER A 12 15.63 5.90 -6.87
CA SER A 12 15.65 6.92 -7.93
C SER A 12 14.96 6.42 -9.20
N ALA A 13 15.10 5.14 -9.55
CA ALA A 13 14.39 4.54 -10.67
C ALA A 13 12.87 4.55 -10.43
N VAL A 14 12.42 4.15 -9.24
CA VAL A 14 10.99 4.17 -8.85
C VAL A 14 10.43 5.60 -8.89
N VAL A 15 11.12 6.57 -8.31
CA VAL A 15 10.70 7.98 -8.30
C VAL A 15 10.63 8.55 -9.73
N SER A 16 11.66 8.32 -10.54
CA SER A 16 11.72 8.83 -11.91
C SER A 16 10.61 8.25 -12.79
N PHE A 17 10.36 6.95 -12.67
CA PHE A 17 9.26 6.31 -13.37
C PHE A 17 7.91 6.88 -12.96
N THR A 18 7.70 7.08 -11.66
CA THR A 18 6.43 7.60 -11.13
C THR A 18 6.21 9.05 -11.54
N ASP A 19 7.23 9.89 -11.45
CA ASP A 19 7.17 11.28 -11.93
C ASP A 19 6.81 11.30 -13.43
N SER A 20 7.44 10.46 -14.26
CA SER A 20 7.10 10.34 -15.69
C SER A 20 5.64 9.92 -15.90
N TYR A 21 5.14 8.94 -15.14
CA TYR A 21 3.77 8.47 -15.23
C TYR A 21 2.75 9.57 -14.87
N VAL A 22 2.99 10.29 -13.77
CA VAL A 22 2.13 11.39 -13.33
C VAL A 22 2.10 12.52 -14.37
N GLN A 23 3.25 12.88 -14.95
CA GLN A 23 3.33 13.87 -16.03
C GLN A 23 2.60 13.42 -17.30
N ASN A 24 2.71 12.14 -17.67
CA ASN A 24 2.02 11.59 -18.84
C ASN A 24 0.49 11.61 -18.66
N LYS A 25 -0.01 11.31 -17.45
CA LYS A 25 -1.45 11.41 -17.11
C LYS A 25 -1.99 12.84 -17.19
N GLN A 26 -1.13 13.86 -17.00
CA GLN A 26 -1.47 15.28 -17.08
C GLN A 26 -1.39 15.89 -18.49
N GLY A 27 -1.08 15.09 -19.53
CA GLY A 27 -1.35 15.44 -20.93
C GLY A 27 -0.17 15.88 -21.80
N LYS A 28 1.03 15.28 -21.67
CA LYS A 28 2.20 15.71 -22.47
C LYS A 28 2.95 14.70 -23.33
N GLN A 29 2.63 13.41 -23.37
CA GLN A 29 3.15 12.50 -24.41
C GLN A 29 2.37 11.18 -24.41
N ILE A 30 1.78 10.82 -25.55
CA ILE A 30 1.17 9.50 -25.78
C ILE A 30 1.72 8.98 -27.10
N GLU A 31 2.90 8.38 -27.04
CA GLU A 31 3.39 7.40 -28.02
C GLU A 31 4.51 6.59 -27.34
N GLN A 32 4.14 5.85 -26.28
CA GLN A 32 4.98 4.78 -25.75
C GLN A 32 4.48 3.46 -26.33
N THR A 33 5.37 2.68 -26.93
CA THR A 33 5.00 1.37 -27.47
C THR A 33 4.71 0.39 -26.32
N GLU A 34 3.80 -0.57 -26.54
CA GLU A 34 3.42 -1.55 -25.51
C GLU A 34 4.64 -2.30 -24.96
N SER A 35 5.58 -2.68 -25.84
CA SER A 35 6.83 -3.37 -25.49
C SER A 35 7.74 -2.54 -24.59
N GLU A 36 7.91 -1.24 -24.85
CA GLU A 36 8.66 -0.33 -23.98
C GLU A 36 7.99 -0.17 -22.62
N SER A 37 6.65 -0.16 -22.58
CA SER A 37 5.90 -0.09 -21.32
C SER A 37 6.12 -1.37 -20.48
N ILE A 38 6.07 -2.56 -21.09
CA ILE A 38 6.31 -3.86 -20.43
C ILE A 38 7.73 -3.92 -19.88
N LEU A 39 8.73 -3.54 -20.69
CA LEU A 39 10.13 -3.54 -20.27
C LEU A 39 10.36 -2.58 -19.08
N SER A 40 9.76 -1.40 -19.13
CA SER A 40 9.85 -0.41 -18.03
C SER A 40 9.18 -0.93 -16.75
N LEU A 41 8.00 -1.55 -16.85
CA LEU A 41 7.26 -2.08 -15.71
C LEU A 41 8.02 -3.22 -15.02
N ALA A 42 8.62 -4.12 -15.79
CA ALA A 42 9.43 -5.22 -15.24
C ALA A 42 10.68 -4.70 -14.49
N GLN A 43 11.35 -3.67 -15.03
CA GLN A 43 12.51 -3.05 -14.40
C GLN A 43 12.15 -2.36 -13.08
N ILE A 44 11.02 -1.65 -13.05
CA ILE A 44 10.55 -0.98 -11.83
C ILE A 44 10.05 -1.99 -10.80
N THR A 45 9.36 -3.04 -11.23
CA THR A 45 8.96 -4.15 -10.36
C THR A 45 10.16 -4.81 -9.68
N SER A 46 11.25 -5.03 -10.44
CA SER A 46 12.51 -5.55 -9.89
C SER A 46 13.15 -4.58 -8.88
N SER A 47 13.06 -3.27 -9.14
CA SER A 47 13.55 -2.24 -8.23
C SER A 47 12.74 -2.21 -6.92
N LEU A 48 11.41 -2.34 -6.99
CA LEU A 48 10.53 -2.46 -5.84
C LEU A 48 10.81 -3.73 -5.03
N GLU A 49 11.04 -4.86 -5.69
CA GLU A 49 11.43 -6.11 -5.03
C GLU A 49 12.76 -5.95 -4.28
N TYR A 50 13.76 -5.33 -4.91
CA TYR A 50 15.02 -5.03 -4.24
C TYR A 50 14.81 -4.12 -3.01
N LEU A 51 14.02 -3.05 -3.14
CA LEU A 51 13.73 -2.14 -2.03
C LEU A 51 13.02 -2.88 -0.89
N ARG A 52 12.00 -3.69 -1.18
CA ARG A 52 11.28 -4.51 -0.20
C ARG A 52 12.26 -5.35 0.63
N ASP A 53 13.19 -6.05 -0.02
CA ASP A 53 14.14 -6.93 0.68
C ASP A 53 15.07 -6.15 1.61
N LYS A 54 15.39 -4.90 1.24
CA LYS A 54 16.16 -4.00 2.11
C LYS A 54 15.33 -3.44 3.26
N ILE A 55 14.08 -3.05 3.01
CA ILE A 55 13.18 -2.52 4.05
C ILE A 55 12.89 -3.59 5.10
N TRP A 56 12.65 -4.84 4.69
CA TRP A 56 12.46 -5.97 5.63
C TRP A 56 13.61 -6.03 6.63
N ASN A 57 14.85 -5.92 6.14
CA ASN A 57 16.06 -5.97 6.96
C ASN A 57 16.30 -4.64 7.72
N ASN A 58 15.31 -4.24 8.55
CA ASN A 58 15.12 -3.09 9.47
C ASN A 58 16.20 -1.99 9.46
N ASN A 59 17.47 -2.35 9.58
CA ASN A 59 18.64 -1.47 9.47
C ASN A 59 18.64 -0.55 8.24
N SER A 60 18.01 -0.94 7.12
CA SER A 60 17.94 -0.10 5.91
C SER A 60 16.61 0.66 5.76
N CYS A 61 15.60 0.39 6.59
CA CYS A 61 14.27 1.01 6.44
C CYS A 61 14.32 2.53 6.65
N LYS A 62 15.04 3.00 7.68
CA LYS A 62 15.21 4.43 7.96
C LYS A 62 15.82 5.18 6.77
N LEU A 63 16.80 4.57 6.11
CA LEU A 63 17.41 5.15 4.91
C LEU A 63 16.41 5.28 3.77
N VAL A 64 15.57 4.26 3.57
CA VAL A 64 14.55 4.24 2.50
C VAL A 64 13.47 5.30 2.74
N ILE A 65 12.99 5.44 3.98
CA ILE A 65 11.97 6.43 4.36
C ILE A 65 12.47 7.87 4.11
N GLN A 66 13.76 8.12 4.34
CA GLN A 66 14.37 9.43 4.13
C GLN A 66 14.60 9.80 2.66
N ILE A 67 14.38 8.88 1.71
CA ILE A 67 14.57 9.19 0.29
C ILE A 67 13.43 10.10 -0.19
N PRO A 68 13.74 11.31 -0.70
CA PRO A 68 12.73 12.25 -1.13
C PRO A 68 11.78 11.64 -2.18
N LYS A 69 10.48 11.94 -2.06
CA LYS A 69 9.40 11.50 -2.96
C LYS A 69 9.15 10.00 -3.04
N LEU A 70 9.97 9.15 -2.42
CA LEU A 70 9.81 7.71 -2.57
C LEU A 70 8.49 7.23 -1.99
N LEU A 71 8.10 7.74 -0.82
CA LEU A 71 6.82 7.39 -0.20
C LEU A 71 5.63 7.76 -1.11
N GLN A 72 5.61 8.99 -1.65
CA GLN A 72 4.58 9.44 -2.59
C GLN A 72 4.57 8.60 -3.87
N SER A 73 5.75 8.18 -4.34
CA SER A 73 5.86 7.31 -5.51
C SER A 73 5.28 5.92 -5.23
N LEU A 74 5.56 5.33 -4.07
CA LEU A 74 4.99 4.06 -3.67
C LEU A 74 3.45 4.13 -3.54
N PHE A 75 2.91 5.23 -3.02
CA PHE A 75 1.46 5.45 -2.99
C PHE A 75 0.87 5.49 -4.41
N ALA A 76 1.43 6.32 -5.29
CA ALA A 76 0.95 6.41 -6.66
C ALA A 76 1.04 5.06 -7.41
N LEU A 77 2.12 4.29 -7.20
CA LEU A 77 2.28 2.97 -7.81
C LEU A 77 1.37 1.90 -7.21
N SER A 78 0.98 2.01 -5.94
CA SER A 78 -0.01 1.12 -5.32
C SER A 78 -1.41 1.27 -5.94
N LEU A 79 -1.68 2.43 -6.55
CA LEU A 79 -2.91 2.77 -7.27
C LEU A 79 -2.71 2.77 -8.81
N TYR A 80 -1.61 2.19 -9.30
CA TYR A 80 -1.22 2.30 -10.70
C TYR A 80 -2.29 1.72 -11.64
N THR A 81 -2.85 2.59 -12.48
CA THR A 81 -3.77 2.26 -13.58
C THR A 81 -4.92 1.32 -13.19
N ILE A 82 -5.72 1.80 -12.24
CA ILE A 82 -7.02 1.21 -11.88
C ILE A 82 -8.05 1.30 -13.04
N ASP A 83 -7.81 2.11 -14.08
CA ASP A 83 -8.89 2.63 -14.93
C ASP A 83 -8.71 2.52 -16.47
N THR A 84 -8.05 1.47 -17.01
CA THR A 84 -7.91 1.34 -18.49
C THR A 84 -7.92 -0.11 -18.98
N HIS A 85 -8.85 -0.46 -19.87
CA HIS A 85 -8.89 -1.73 -20.62
C HIS A 85 -7.64 -1.90 -21.49
N ILE A 86 -6.71 -2.76 -21.07
CA ILE A 86 -5.43 -3.03 -21.73
C ILE A 86 -5.17 -4.55 -21.77
N SER A 87 -4.24 -5.00 -22.63
CA SER A 87 -3.88 -6.40 -22.84
C SER A 87 -3.59 -7.18 -21.54
N LEU A 88 -3.88 -8.48 -21.54
CA LEU A 88 -3.80 -9.36 -20.35
C LEU A 88 -2.41 -9.39 -19.70
N GLU A 89 -1.34 -9.36 -20.49
CA GLU A 89 0.04 -9.39 -19.98
C GLU A 89 0.43 -8.10 -19.25
N LEU A 90 0.01 -6.95 -19.80
CA LEU A 90 0.13 -5.66 -19.13
C LEU A 90 -0.71 -5.63 -17.84
N ASN A 91 -1.87 -6.29 -17.81
CA ASN A 91 -2.68 -6.40 -16.61
C ASN A 91 -1.95 -7.15 -15.48
N GLN A 92 -1.28 -8.27 -15.80
CA GLN A 92 -0.52 -9.03 -14.82
C GLN A 92 0.66 -8.24 -14.23
N GLN A 93 1.42 -7.52 -15.07
CA GLN A 93 2.53 -6.69 -14.59
C GLN A 93 2.05 -5.52 -13.72
N ARG A 94 0.87 -4.95 -14.01
CA ARG A 94 0.25 -3.91 -13.18
C ARG A 94 -0.16 -4.42 -11.81
N ILE A 95 -0.80 -5.59 -11.77
CA ILE A 95 -1.13 -6.27 -10.50
C ILE A 95 0.16 -6.49 -9.69
N GLU A 96 1.22 -6.97 -10.34
CA GLU A 96 2.49 -7.17 -9.65
C GLU A 96 3.10 -5.85 -9.16
N LEU A 97 3.14 -4.81 -9.98
CA LEU A 97 3.64 -3.48 -9.61
C LEU A 97 2.90 -2.93 -8.38
N ARG A 98 1.56 -2.99 -8.39
CA ARG A 98 0.72 -2.57 -7.26
C ARG A 98 1.03 -3.41 -6.02
N SER A 99 1.09 -4.73 -6.16
CA SER A 99 1.42 -5.67 -5.08
C SER A 99 2.78 -5.40 -4.44
N ARG A 100 3.83 -5.18 -5.25
CA ARG A 100 5.18 -4.89 -4.75
C ARG A 100 5.24 -3.53 -4.06
N SER A 101 4.52 -2.54 -4.59
CA SER A 101 4.42 -1.20 -3.97
C SER A 101 3.74 -1.27 -2.61
N ARG A 102 2.57 -1.93 -2.52
CA ARG A 102 1.86 -2.20 -1.25
C ARG A 102 2.73 -2.92 -0.23
N LYS A 103 3.51 -3.92 -0.65
CA LYS A 103 4.45 -4.62 0.23
C LYS A 103 5.55 -3.71 0.76
N CYS A 104 6.10 -2.82 -0.06
CA CYS A 104 7.07 -1.82 0.40
C CYS A 104 6.44 -0.89 1.45
N LEU A 105 5.24 -0.38 1.18
CA LEU A 105 4.47 0.47 2.09
C LEU A 105 4.19 -0.22 3.43
N TYR A 106 3.73 -1.47 3.40
CA TYR A 106 3.52 -2.28 4.60
C TYR A 106 4.80 -2.42 5.43
N TRP A 107 5.94 -2.75 4.80
CA TRP A 107 7.19 -2.89 5.54
C TRP A 107 7.72 -1.56 6.06
N ILE A 108 7.48 -0.44 5.35
CA ILE A 108 7.76 0.90 5.86
C ILE A 108 6.94 1.14 7.13
N GLN A 109 5.61 0.97 7.07
CA GLN A 109 4.71 1.14 8.21
C GLN A 109 5.10 0.24 9.40
N TRP A 110 5.44 -1.02 9.13
CA TRP A 110 5.86 -1.97 10.16
C TRP A 110 7.12 -1.53 10.90
N ASN A 111 8.07 -0.90 10.21
CA ASN A 111 9.34 -0.43 10.79
C ASN A 111 9.32 1.06 11.19
N SER A 112 8.17 1.74 11.08
CA SER A 112 8.00 3.17 11.33
C SER A 112 7.72 3.46 12.80
N ASP A 113 8.42 4.40 13.43
CA ASP A 113 8.11 4.82 14.81
C ASP A 113 6.85 5.72 14.90
N ALA A 114 6.54 6.24 16.08
CA ALA A 114 5.33 7.05 16.28
C ALA A 114 5.26 8.29 15.37
N GLN A 115 6.40 8.93 15.09
CA GLN A 115 6.46 10.11 14.22
C GLN A 115 6.25 9.69 12.77
N ASP A 116 6.92 8.61 12.35
CA ASP A 116 6.73 8.05 11.01
C ASP A 116 5.26 7.61 10.78
N GLN A 117 4.59 7.02 11.78
CA GLN A 117 3.15 6.68 11.70
C GLN A 117 2.28 7.93 11.46
N GLN A 118 2.58 9.03 12.16
CA GLN A 118 1.87 10.30 11.97
C GLN A 118 2.05 10.82 10.53
N ASP A 119 3.27 10.76 10.00
CA ASP A 119 3.55 11.17 8.63
C ASP A 119 2.81 10.30 7.61
N LEU A 120 2.73 8.99 7.84
CA LEU A 120 1.96 8.07 6.99
C LEU A 120 0.47 8.43 6.96
N VAL A 121 -0.14 8.69 8.13
CA VAL A 121 -1.57 9.05 8.24
C VAL A 121 -1.85 10.40 7.58
N ASN A 122 -0.96 11.38 7.78
CA ASN A 122 -1.06 12.69 7.15
C ASN A 122 -0.95 12.63 5.62
N ASN A 123 -0.25 11.62 5.09
CA ASN A 123 -0.19 11.35 3.65
C ASN A 123 -1.24 10.30 3.21
N GLU A 124 -2.31 10.12 3.98
CA GLU A 124 -3.46 9.27 3.66
C GLU A 124 -3.11 7.79 3.43
N TYR A 125 -2.08 7.26 4.12
CA TYR A 125 -1.66 5.87 3.97
C TYR A 125 -2.82 4.88 4.08
N GLY A 126 -3.68 5.03 5.09
CA GLY A 126 -4.81 4.12 5.29
C GLY A 126 -5.81 4.16 4.14
N ARG A 127 -6.11 5.35 3.62
CA ARG A 127 -6.96 5.57 2.45
C ARG A 127 -6.38 4.92 1.20
N VAL A 128 -5.10 5.18 0.91
CA VAL A 128 -4.41 4.61 -0.26
C VAL A 128 -4.38 3.10 -0.20
N MET A 129 -4.05 2.54 0.97
CA MET A 129 -4.04 1.10 1.17
C MET A 129 -5.43 0.50 1.00
N PHE A 130 -6.48 1.16 1.50
CA PHE A 130 -7.86 0.74 1.32
C PHE A 130 -8.23 0.67 -0.17
N ILE A 131 -8.17 1.81 -0.89
CA ILE A 131 -8.53 1.91 -2.31
C ILE A 131 -7.78 0.88 -3.17
N SER A 132 -6.52 0.60 -2.84
CA SER A 132 -5.64 -0.24 -3.65
C SER A 132 -6.10 -1.70 -3.79
N PHE A 133 -7.01 -2.19 -2.96
CA PHE A 133 -7.58 -3.54 -3.06
C PHE A 133 -9.10 -3.55 -3.25
N CYS A 134 -9.77 -2.40 -3.19
CA CYS A 134 -11.23 -2.32 -3.33
C CYS A 134 -11.67 -2.83 -4.70
N THR A 135 -12.73 -3.64 -4.68
CA THR A 135 -13.33 -4.23 -5.88
C THR A 135 -14.81 -3.87 -6.00
N ALA A 136 -15.47 -3.57 -4.87
CA ALA A 136 -16.79 -2.97 -4.86
C ALA A 136 -16.74 -1.61 -5.59
N GLY A 137 -17.75 -1.33 -6.41
CA GLY A 137 -17.78 -0.16 -7.30
C GLY A 137 -17.06 -0.33 -8.63
N GLY A 138 -16.50 -1.51 -8.93
CA GLY A 138 -15.77 -1.76 -10.18
C GLY A 138 -14.39 -1.10 -10.23
N ILE A 139 -13.83 -0.79 -9.06
CA ILE A 139 -12.59 -0.02 -8.90
C ILE A 139 -11.36 -0.85 -9.31
N SER A 140 -11.33 -2.17 -9.09
CA SER A 140 -10.15 -2.95 -9.51
C SER A 140 -10.42 -4.43 -9.81
N ASP A 141 -9.67 -4.97 -10.77
CA ASP A 141 -9.58 -6.41 -11.09
C ASP A 141 -8.48 -7.10 -10.24
N GLU A 142 -8.44 -6.84 -8.93
CA GLU A 142 -7.49 -7.51 -8.04
C GLU A 142 -7.90 -8.97 -7.78
N ASN A 143 -6.92 -9.87 -7.75
CA ASN A 143 -7.19 -11.26 -7.43
C ASN A 143 -7.34 -11.47 -5.91
N ASN A 144 -7.91 -12.62 -5.54
CA ASN A 144 -8.19 -13.00 -4.15
C ASN A 144 -7.01 -12.88 -3.19
N LYS A 145 -5.79 -13.18 -3.66
CA LYS A 145 -4.58 -13.07 -2.84
C LYS A 145 -4.27 -11.60 -2.55
N GLU A 146 -4.42 -10.71 -3.52
CA GLU A 146 -4.16 -9.28 -3.34
C GLU A 146 -5.24 -8.61 -2.48
N ILE A 147 -6.51 -9.00 -2.63
CA ILE A 147 -7.59 -8.60 -1.72
C ILE A 147 -7.28 -9.04 -0.28
N CYS A 148 -6.93 -10.32 -0.10
CA CYS A 148 -6.56 -10.85 1.21
C CYS A 148 -5.36 -10.10 1.84
N ASN A 149 -4.34 -9.78 1.04
CA ASN A 149 -3.18 -9.02 1.52
C ASN A 149 -3.55 -7.58 1.89
N GLY A 150 -4.37 -6.90 1.08
CA GLY A 150 -4.85 -5.55 1.35
C GLY A 150 -5.63 -5.46 2.67
N LEU A 151 -6.59 -6.38 2.88
CA LEU A 151 -7.34 -6.52 4.12
C LEU A 151 -6.42 -6.81 5.32
N PHE A 152 -5.42 -7.67 5.14
CA PHE A 152 -4.43 -7.96 6.17
C PHE A 152 -3.60 -6.71 6.53
N TYR A 153 -3.13 -5.95 5.54
CA TYR A 153 -2.32 -4.75 5.77
C TYR A 153 -3.12 -3.66 6.50
N ILE A 154 -4.36 -3.42 6.10
CA ILE A 154 -5.19 -2.39 6.75
C ILE A 154 -5.55 -2.77 8.19
N TYR A 155 -5.86 -4.05 8.43
CA TYR A 155 -6.13 -4.56 9.78
C TYR A 155 -4.93 -4.33 10.72
N TRP A 156 -3.72 -4.74 10.32
CA TRP A 156 -2.54 -4.59 11.16
C TRP A 156 -2.18 -3.13 11.39
N PHE A 157 -2.33 -2.28 10.37
CA PHE A 157 -2.12 -0.84 10.52
C PHE A 157 -3.05 -0.25 11.59
N LEU A 158 -4.36 -0.49 11.50
CA LEU A 158 -5.33 0.01 12.45
C LEU A 158 -5.13 -0.57 13.85
N LYS A 159 -4.87 -1.87 13.95
CA LYS A 159 -4.57 -2.54 15.23
C LYS A 159 -3.36 -1.91 15.91
N ASP A 160 -2.28 -1.68 15.17
CA ASP A 160 -1.08 -1.02 15.68
C ASP A 160 -1.41 0.39 16.20
N LEU A 161 -2.21 1.17 15.47
CA LEU A 161 -2.63 2.51 15.91
C LEU A 161 -3.51 2.48 17.18
N HIS A 162 -4.41 1.49 17.29
CA HIS A 162 -5.31 1.31 18.45
C HIS A 162 -4.59 0.83 19.70
N GLU A 163 -3.72 -0.17 19.57
CA GLU A 163 -3.11 -0.89 20.70
C GLU A 163 -1.69 -0.41 21.03
N GLY A 164 -1.06 0.30 20.09
CA GLY A 164 0.38 0.55 20.14
C GLY A 164 1.20 -0.71 19.83
N ARG A 165 2.52 -0.61 19.99
CA ARG A 165 3.47 -1.71 19.73
C ARG A 165 4.52 -1.83 20.82
N ASN A 166 4.90 -3.06 21.15
CA ASN A 166 5.89 -3.35 22.19
C ASN A 166 6.90 -4.47 21.85
N TYR A 167 6.88 -5.05 20.64
CA TYR A 167 7.71 -6.24 20.35
C TYR A 167 8.29 -6.27 18.93
N ARG A 168 9.63 -6.31 18.80
CA ARG A 168 10.42 -6.39 17.53
C ARG A 168 10.37 -5.16 16.61
N GLN A 169 9.26 -4.44 16.52
CA GLN A 169 9.19 -3.16 15.79
C GLN A 169 9.52 -1.98 16.72
N PRO A 170 9.72 -0.75 16.18
CA PRO A 170 9.74 0.44 17.01
C PRO A 170 8.47 0.55 17.84
N SER A 171 8.65 0.61 19.16
CA SER A 171 7.57 0.67 20.11
C SER A 171 6.93 2.06 20.11
N PHE A 172 5.61 2.11 20.21
CA PHE A 172 4.87 3.33 20.45
C PHE A 172 3.60 3.04 21.25
N ARG A 173 3.07 4.05 21.94
CA ARG A 173 1.79 3.97 22.65
C ARG A 173 0.63 4.13 21.67
N PRO A 174 -0.59 3.66 21.99
CA PRO A 174 -1.79 3.94 21.22
C PRO A 174 -1.85 5.37 20.68
N LEU A 175 -2.23 5.51 19.40
CA LEU A 175 -2.31 6.78 18.66
C LEU A 175 -3.77 7.07 18.27
N PRO A 176 -4.67 7.32 19.24
CA PRO A 176 -6.12 7.38 19.00
C PRO A 176 -6.57 8.50 18.05
N LEU A 177 -5.82 9.60 17.98
CA LEU A 177 -6.10 10.67 17.00
C LEU A 177 -5.86 10.22 15.57
N LEU A 178 -4.80 9.43 15.35
CA LEU A 178 -4.44 8.91 14.04
C LEU A 178 -5.40 7.82 13.57
N VAL A 179 -5.86 6.98 14.51
CA VAL A 179 -6.97 6.03 14.28
C VAL A 179 -8.16 6.76 13.69
N ARG A 180 -8.63 7.82 14.37
CA ARG A 180 -9.83 8.54 13.97
C ARG A 180 -9.69 9.15 12.56
N ILE A 181 -8.56 9.79 12.27
CA ILE A 181 -8.29 10.35 10.93
C ILE A 181 -8.33 9.26 9.86
N THR A 182 -7.71 8.11 10.15
CA THR A 182 -7.66 6.97 9.23
C THR A 182 -9.05 6.37 8.99
N GLU A 183 -9.83 6.19 10.05
CA GLU A 183 -11.22 5.71 9.96
C GLU A 183 -12.06 6.63 9.09
N GLU A 184 -12.02 7.95 9.36
CA GLU A 184 -12.76 8.96 8.59
C GLU A 184 -12.38 8.91 7.10
N GLN A 185 -11.07 8.88 6.78
CA GLN A 185 -10.58 8.78 5.39
C GLN A 185 -11.04 7.52 4.65
N ILE A 186 -11.14 6.39 5.35
CA ILE A 186 -11.52 5.10 4.75
C ILE A 186 -13.05 5.02 4.61
N GLU A 187 -13.82 5.50 5.60
CA GLU A 187 -15.28 5.59 5.54
C GLU A 187 -15.73 6.45 4.34
N GLU A 188 -15.05 7.56 4.06
CA GLU A 188 -15.32 8.43 2.91
C GLU A 188 -15.18 7.74 1.55
N GLU A 189 -14.41 6.65 1.46
CA GLU A 189 -14.18 5.86 0.23
C GLU A 189 -15.12 4.66 0.08
N GLY A 190 -16.17 4.54 0.90
CA GLY A 190 -17.15 3.45 0.79
C GLY A 190 -16.72 2.14 1.45
N ALA A 191 -16.00 2.24 2.58
CA ALA A 191 -15.53 1.08 3.31
C ALA A 191 -16.61 0.13 3.79
N SER A 192 -17.80 0.64 4.14
CA SER A 192 -18.89 -0.21 4.58
C SER A 192 -19.30 -1.21 3.50
N GLU A 193 -19.44 -0.74 2.27
CA GLU A 193 -19.83 -1.52 1.10
C GLU A 193 -18.78 -2.57 0.75
N GLU A 194 -17.50 -2.18 0.72
CA GLU A 194 -16.39 -3.10 0.42
C GLU A 194 -16.32 -4.22 1.47
N PHE A 195 -16.37 -3.90 2.78
CA PHE A 195 -16.31 -4.95 3.80
C PHE A 195 -17.54 -5.85 3.78
N ASP A 196 -18.74 -5.32 3.55
CA ASP A 196 -19.95 -6.13 3.45
C ASP A 196 -19.92 -7.08 2.24
N ALA A 197 -19.27 -6.68 1.14
CA ALA A 197 -19.00 -7.54 0.00
C ALA A 197 -17.99 -8.64 0.37
N GLN A 198 -16.82 -8.29 0.92
CA GLN A 198 -15.75 -9.25 1.20
C GLN A 198 -16.04 -10.20 2.37
N ILE A 199 -16.89 -9.82 3.34
CA ILE A 199 -17.32 -10.73 4.42
C ILE A 199 -18.14 -11.92 3.86
N LYS A 200 -18.82 -11.73 2.74
CA LYS A 200 -19.55 -12.82 2.06
C LYS A 200 -18.65 -13.64 1.14
N ASN A 201 -17.43 -13.17 0.86
CA ASN A 201 -16.48 -13.84 0.00
C ASN A 201 -15.78 -15.01 0.74
N ASN A 202 -16.16 -16.24 0.40
CA ASN A 202 -15.60 -17.48 0.95
C ASN A 202 -14.38 -18.00 0.18
N GLU A 203 -13.88 -17.25 -0.80
CA GLU A 203 -12.70 -17.64 -1.58
C GLU A 203 -11.43 -17.57 -0.72
N TYR A 204 -10.35 -18.13 -1.26
CA TYR A 204 -9.05 -18.19 -0.59
C TYR A 204 -9.16 -18.84 0.80
N ASP A 205 -9.77 -20.02 0.87
CA ASP A 205 -10.00 -20.80 2.11
C ASP A 205 -10.72 -20.03 3.23
N GLY A 206 -11.51 -19.01 2.87
CA GLY A 206 -12.22 -18.15 3.81
C GLY A 206 -11.35 -17.12 4.53
N TYR A 207 -10.09 -16.95 4.14
CA TYR A 207 -9.21 -15.92 4.68
C TYR A 207 -9.69 -14.51 4.34
N ILE A 208 -10.26 -14.29 3.14
CA ILE A 208 -10.81 -12.98 2.75
C ILE A 208 -11.91 -12.57 3.74
N ARG A 209 -12.93 -13.43 3.92
CA ARG A 209 -13.97 -13.22 4.94
C ARG A 209 -13.39 -12.97 6.33
N LYS A 210 -12.38 -13.73 6.74
CA LYS A 210 -11.75 -13.55 8.06
C LYS A 210 -11.15 -12.15 8.19
N TRP A 211 -10.27 -11.75 7.28
CA TRP A 211 -9.61 -10.45 7.34
C TRP A 211 -10.56 -9.28 7.12
N ALA A 212 -11.61 -9.45 6.32
CA ALA A 212 -12.66 -8.44 6.15
C ALA A 212 -13.41 -8.19 7.46
N ASN A 213 -13.76 -9.25 8.21
CA ASN A 213 -14.39 -9.10 9.53
C ASN A 213 -13.45 -8.40 10.53
N GLU A 214 -12.19 -8.79 10.56
CA GLU A 214 -11.18 -8.20 11.46
C GLU A 214 -10.91 -6.73 11.13
N ALA A 215 -10.73 -6.38 9.85
CA ALA A 215 -10.55 -5.01 9.38
C ALA A 215 -11.78 -4.15 9.66
N LYS A 216 -12.98 -4.67 9.37
CA LYS A 216 -14.25 -3.98 9.69
C LYS A 216 -14.37 -3.74 11.20
N ALA A 217 -14.06 -4.74 12.02
CA ALA A 217 -14.06 -4.59 13.47
C ALA A 217 -13.04 -3.54 13.93
N ALA A 218 -11.84 -3.51 13.35
CA ALA A 218 -10.81 -2.51 13.69
C ALA A 218 -11.22 -1.07 13.35
N ILE A 219 -11.96 -0.86 12.25
CA ILE A 219 -12.50 0.45 11.85
C ILE A 219 -13.71 0.84 12.70
N MET A 220 -14.56 -0.13 13.04
CA MET A 220 -15.78 0.11 13.81
C MET A 220 -15.57 0.04 15.33
N ASN A 221 -14.35 -0.28 15.80
CA ASN A 221 -14.03 -0.48 17.22
C ASN A 221 -13.93 0.85 18.00
N ARG A 222 -14.96 1.69 17.88
CA ARG A 222 -15.13 2.91 18.69
C ARG A 222 -15.53 2.63 20.14
N PHE A 223 -15.76 1.37 20.56
CA PHE A 223 -16.48 1.09 21.82
C PHE A 223 -15.90 0.07 22.82
N ILE A 224 -14.81 -0.65 22.56
CA ILE A 224 -14.43 -1.75 23.48
C ILE A 224 -13.49 -1.34 24.62
N HIS A 225 -12.85 -0.16 24.59
CA HIS A 225 -11.92 0.26 25.66
C HIS A 225 -12.41 1.48 26.47
N ARG A 226 -13.69 1.47 26.85
CA ARG A 226 -14.14 2.12 28.09
C ARG A 226 -14.50 1.03 29.10
N GLY A 227 -13.48 0.54 29.80
CA GLY A 227 -13.57 -0.29 30.99
C GLY A 227 -12.50 0.16 31.95
#